data_AF-A0A945BGP4-F1
#
_entry.id   AF-A0A945BGP4-F1
#
_cell.length_a   1.000
_cell.length_b   1.000
_cell.length_c   1.000
_cell.angle_alpha   90.00
_cell.angle_beta   90.00
_cell.angle_gamma   90.00
#
_symmetry.space_group_name_H-M   'P 1'
#
loop_
_entity.id
_entity.type
_entity.pdbx_description
1 polymer ?
#
loop_
_entity_poly.entity_id
_entity_poly.type
_entity_poly.pdbx_seq_one_letter_code
_entity_poly.pdbx_strand_id
1 'polypeptide(L)'
;PKMTTFLKENGPWSQLVKLENISLQKLKSDSTLSLNERIKIKPFLVPHRDEFSETVGYEITINNKSLIFIPDIDKWEKWETNISELIQKVDYAFLDATFYKNGELKRDMSEIPHPFVEESMELFSSLSDADKQKIHFIHFNHTNPLLIEESSAQKEVFEKGFNLAKEGQVIRF
;
A
#
# COMPACT_ATOMS: atom_id res chain seq x y z
N PRO A 1 8.50 8.31 -15.84
CA PRO A 1 7.18 7.87 -15.35
C PRO A 1 6.06 8.35 -16.28
N LYS A 2 5.10 7.48 -16.60
CA LYS A 2 3.85 7.82 -17.29
C LYS A 2 3.13 8.96 -16.57
N MET A 3 3.15 8.97 -15.23
CA MET A 3 2.58 10.07 -14.44
C MET A 3 3.17 11.44 -14.79
N THR A 4 4.47 11.52 -15.09
CA THR A 4 5.08 12.80 -15.50
C THR A 4 4.52 13.29 -16.84
N THR A 5 4.32 12.38 -17.79
CA THR A 5 3.69 12.70 -19.08
C THR A 5 2.23 13.10 -18.86
N PHE A 6 1.50 12.32 -18.07
CA PHE A 6 0.10 12.60 -17.72
C PHE A 6 -0.09 14.01 -17.17
N LEU A 7 0.71 14.41 -16.16
CA LEU A 7 0.65 15.74 -15.56
C LEU A 7 1.03 16.87 -16.52
N LYS A 8 1.89 16.62 -17.52
CA LYS A 8 2.32 17.62 -18.50
C LYS A 8 1.32 17.82 -19.63
N GLU A 9 0.57 16.79 -19.98
CA GLU A 9 -0.27 16.77 -21.18
C GLU A 9 -1.75 16.93 -20.87
N ASN A 10 -2.20 16.63 -19.65
CA ASN A 10 -3.62 16.66 -19.28
C ASN A 10 -3.96 17.84 -18.37
N GLY A 11 -5.08 18.51 -18.67
CA GLY A 11 -5.64 19.54 -17.79
C GLY A 11 -6.32 18.90 -16.56
N PRO A 12 -6.38 19.60 -15.41
CA PRO A 12 -5.87 20.95 -15.17
C PRO A 12 -4.36 21.01 -14.88
N TRP A 13 -3.69 19.87 -14.63
CA TRP A 13 -2.30 19.82 -14.17
C TRP A 13 -1.29 20.43 -15.15
N SER A 14 -1.50 20.25 -16.46
CA SER A 14 -0.61 20.81 -17.48
C SER A 14 -0.49 22.33 -17.38
N GLN A 15 -1.54 23.03 -16.95
CA GLN A 15 -1.49 24.47 -16.70
C GLN A 15 -0.62 24.79 -15.48
N LEU A 16 -0.73 24.02 -14.38
CA LEU A 16 0.10 24.22 -13.20
C LEU A 16 1.59 24.01 -13.50
N VAL A 17 1.92 23.04 -14.35
CA VAL A 17 3.30 22.81 -14.81
C VAL A 17 3.78 23.95 -15.71
N LYS A 18 2.97 24.38 -16.68
CA LYS A 18 3.32 25.47 -17.62
C LYS A 18 3.49 26.83 -16.94
N LEU A 19 2.68 27.11 -15.92
CA LEU A 19 2.76 28.33 -15.12
C LEU A 19 3.76 28.23 -13.96
N GLU A 20 4.50 27.11 -13.87
CA GLU A 20 5.49 26.85 -12.81
C GLU A 20 4.93 26.90 -11.37
N ASN A 21 3.62 26.73 -11.22
CA ASN A 21 2.97 26.59 -9.91
C ASN A 21 3.36 25.28 -9.21
N ILE A 22 3.79 24.27 -9.97
CA ILE A 22 4.33 23.01 -9.45
C ILE A 22 5.62 22.63 -10.20
N SER A 23 6.57 22.05 -9.47
CA SER A 23 7.78 21.44 -10.04
C SER A 23 7.70 19.92 -9.97
N LEU A 24 7.79 19.26 -11.12
CA LEU A 24 7.74 17.80 -11.19
C LEU A 24 9.10 17.18 -10.83
N GLN A 25 9.15 16.43 -9.73
CA GLN A 25 10.30 15.61 -9.37
C GLN A 25 10.05 14.17 -9.84
N LYS A 26 10.86 13.70 -10.80
CA LYS A 26 10.69 12.36 -11.36
C LYS A 26 11.22 11.32 -10.39
N LEU A 27 10.38 10.33 -10.11
CA LEU A 27 10.80 9.10 -9.44
C LEU A 27 11.25 8.06 -10.47
N LYS A 28 12.15 7.17 -10.04
CA LYS A 28 12.59 6.02 -10.82
C LYS A 28 12.42 4.78 -9.95
N SER A 29 11.80 3.72 -10.50
CA SER A 29 11.66 2.44 -9.80
C SER A 29 13.02 1.99 -9.27
N ASP A 30 13.00 1.48 -8.05
CA ASP A 30 14.13 0.88 -7.35
C ASP A 30 15.31 1.82 -7.09
N SER A 31 15.09 3.13 -7.23
CA SER A 31 16.08 4.17 -6.99
C SER A 31 15.75 4.93 -5.71
N THR A 32 16.66 4.88 -4.75
CA THR A 32 16.52 5.62 -3.49
C THR A 32 16.66 7.11 -3.72
N LEU A 33 15.65 7.87 -3.32
CA LEU A 33 15.64 9.33 -3.26
C LEU A 33 15.73 9.76 -1.79
N SER A 34 16.71 10.61 -1.46
CA SER A 34 16.77 11.26 -0.15
C SER A 34 15.93 12.53 -0.19
N LEU A 35 14.88 12.60 0.63
CA LEU A 35 14.07 13.81 0.77
C LEU A 35 14.75 14.84 1.68
N ASN A 36 15.50 14.34 2.69
CA ASN A 36 16.37 15.10 3.57
C ASN A 36 17.37 14.14 4.26
N GLU A 37 18.12 14.61 5.26
CA GLU A 37 19.09 13.80 6.02
C GLU A 37 18.48 12.60 6.76
N ARG A 38 17.18 12.66 7.08
CA ARG A 38 16.47 11.66 7.89
C ARG A 38 15.58 10.73 7.07
N ILE A 39 15.04 11.20 5.95
CA ILE A 39 14.00 10.49 5.20
C ILE A 39 14.49 10.12 3.81
N LYS A 40 14.44 8.83 3.50
CA LYS A 40 14.70 8.26 2.19
C LYS A 40 13.47 7.49 1.73
N ILE A 41 13.18 7.56 0.44
CA ILE A 41 12.12 6.77 -0.19
C ILE A 41 12.70 6.00 -1.37
N LYS A 42 12.25 4.78 -1.56
CA LYS A 42 12.55 3.98 -2.74
C LYS A 42 11.21 3.43 -3.28
N PRO A 43 10.70 3.99 -4.39
CA PRO A 43 9.50 3.48 -5.02
C PRO A 43 9.81 2.18 -5.75
N PHE A 44 8.86 1.26 -5.76
CA PHE A 44 8.90 0.04 -6.55
C PHE A 44 7.54 -0.18 -7.22
N LEU A 45 7.55 -0.84 -8.38
CA LEU A 45 6.31 -1.16 -9.08
C LEU A 45 5.57 -2.30 -8.37
N VAL A 46 4.25 -2.15 -8.29
CA VAL A 46 3.33 -3.21 -7.85
C VAL A 46 2.38 -3.53 -9.00
N PRO A 47 1.91 -4.78 -9.13
CA PRO A 47 0.93 -5.13 -10.16
C PRO A 47 -0.36 -4.38 -9.89
N HIS A 48 -0.82 -3.66 -10.88
CA HIS A 48 -2.12 -3.02 -10.87
C HIS A 48 -2.63 -2.88 -12.31
N ARG A 49 -3.95 -2.74 -12.49
CA ARG A 49 -4.54 -2.29 -13.75
C ARG A 49 -4.15 -0.83 -14.05
N ASP A 50 -3.00 -0.65 -14.70
CA ASP A 50 -2.51 0.69 -15.08
C ASP A 50 -3.43 1.35 -16.13
N GLU A 51 -4.30 2.29 -15.73
CA GLU A 51 -5.13 3.07 -16.66
C GLU A 51 -4.39 4.32 -17.19
N PHE A 52 -3.83 5.13 -16.28
CA PHE A 52 -3.24 6.44 -16.62
C PHE A 52 -1.77 6.59 -16.19
N SER A 53 -1.38 5.92 -15.12
CA SER A 53 -0.03 5.95 -14.57
C SER A 53 0.34 4.62 -13.95
N GLU A 54 1.61 4.49 -13.59
CA GLU A 54 2.10 3.38 -12.79
C GLU A 54 1.47 3.38 -11.39
N THR A 55 1.28 2.20 -10.82
CA THR A 55 1.00 2.01 -9.39
C THR A 55 2.29 1.62 -8.68
N VAL A 56 2.55 2.26 -7.53
CA VAL A 56 3.82 2.12 -6.83
C VAL A 56 3.60 1.87 -5.34
N GLY A 57 4.34 0.90 -4.82
CA GLY A 57 4.63 0.81 -3.40
C GLY A 57 5.90 1.59 -3.06
N TYR A 58 6.08 1.90 -1.78
CA TYR A 58 7.26 2.61 -1.29
C TYR A 58 7.93 1.84 -0.17
N GLU A 59 9.25 1.69 -0.26
CA GLU A 59 10.09 1.48 0.91
C GLU A 59 10.49 2.86 1.44
N ILE A 60 10.17 3.13 2.70
CA ILE A 60 10.44 4.41 3.36
C ILE A 60 11.38 4.14 4.52
N THR A 61 12.53 4.81 4.53
CA THR A 61 13.48 4.77 5.63
C THR A 61 13.46 6.11 6.36
N ILE A 62 13.22 6.07 7.67
CA ILE A 62 13.26 7.24 8.56
C ILE A 62 14.29 6.97 9.65
N ASN A 63 15.36 7.74 9.66
CA ASN A 63 16.54 7.50 10.49
C ASN A 63 17.08 6.07 10.25
N ASN A 64 16.92 5.17 11.23
CA ASN A 64 17.35 3.77 11.17
C ASN A 64 16.18 2.77 11.10
N LYS A 65 14.96 3.26 10.85
CA LYS A 65 13.74 2.46 10.78
C LYS A 65 13.22 2.42 9.35
N SER A 66 12.70 1.28 8.93
CA SER A 66 12.17 1.06 7.58
C SER A 66 10.73 0.60 7.62
N LEU A 67 9.97 1.01 6.61
CA LEU A 67 8.63 0.50 6.39
C LEU A 67 8.35 0.31 4.90
N ILE A 68 7.46 -0.62 4.57
CA ILE A 68 6.83 -0.67 3.25
C ILE A 68 5.42 -0.07 3.33
N PHE A 69 5.05 0.66 2.27
CA PHE A 69 3.74 1.29 2.13
C PHE A 69 3.17 0.94 0.75
N ILE A 70 2.16 0.08 0.73
CA ILE A 70 1.50 -0.44 -0.47
C ILE A 70 -0.01 -0.26 -0.25
N PRO A 71 -0.57 0.90 -0.59
CA PRO A 71 -2.00 1.18 -0.35
C PRO A 71 -2.91 0.46 -1.36
N ASP A 72 -2.40 0.17 -2.55
CA ASP A 72 -3.17 -0.39 -3.66
C ASP A 72 -2.31 -1.41 -4.44
N ILE A 73 -2.86 -2.60 -4.69
CA ILE A 73 -2.27 -3.65 -5.51
C ILE A 73 -3.37 -4.61 -6.01
N ASP A 74 -3.23 -5.16 -7.22
CA ASP A 74 -4.20 -6.11 -7.80
C ASP A 74 -4.35 -7.40 -6.98
N LYS A 75 -3.26 -8.16 -6.85
CA LYS A 75 -3.16 -9.47 -6.16
C LYS A 75 -1.70 -9.78 -5.87
N TRP A 76 -1.42 -10.45 -4.75
CA TRP A 76 -0.06 -10.82 -4.36
C TRP A 76 0.57 -11.82 -5.35
N GLU A 77 -0.21 -12.76 -5.88
CA GLU A 77 0.27 -13.84 -6.76
C GLU A 77 0.67 -13.33 -8.15
N LYS A 78 0.20 -12.14 -8.53
CA LYS A 78 0.61 -11.45 -9.76
C LYS A 78 1.94 -10.73 -9.60
N TRP A 79 2.44 -10.57 -8.38
CA TRP A 79 3.66 -9.83 -8.14
C TRP A 79 4.86 -10.76 -8.15
N GLU A 80 5.86 -10.43 -8.96
CA GLU A 80 7.12 -11.18 -9.01
C GLU A 80 7.91 -11.10 -7.70
N THR A 81 7.60 -10.12 -6.84
CA THR A 81 8.27 -9.94 -5.55
C THR A 81 7.53 -10.65 -4.43
N ASN A 82 8.25 -11.43 -3.63
CA ASN A 82 7.70 -12.08 -2.45
C ASN A 82 7.47 -11.06 -1.33
N ILE A 83 6.22 -10.66 -1.13
CA ILE A 83 5.80 -9.72 -0.08
C ILE A 83 6.17 -10.23 1.33
N SER A 84 6.11 -11.53 1.59
CA SER A 84 6.48 -12.11 2.89
C SER A 84 7.97 -11.91 3.21
N GLU A 85 8.85 -11.91 2.20
CA GLU A 85 10.26 -11.57 2.39
C GLU A 85 10.48 -10.07 2.59
N LEU A 86 9.67 -9.21 1.97
CA LEU A 86 9.74 -7.76 2.18
C LEU A 86 9.35 -7.40 3.61
N ILE A 87 8.26 -7.98 4.14
CA ILE A 87 7.78 -7.76 5.52
C ILE A 87 8.89 -8.10 6.54
N GLN A 88 9.62 -9.20 6.33
CA GLN A 88 10.72 -9.60 7.21
C GLN A 88 11.87 -8.58 7.26
N LYS A 89 12.07 -7.82 6.18
CA LYS A 89 13.19 -6.85 6.05
C LYS A 89 12.88 -5.46 6.59
N VAL A 90 11.64 -5.21 7.00
CA VAL A 90 11.20 -3.90 7.50
C VAL A 90 10.72 -3.95 8.95
N ASP A 91 10.59 -2.77 9.55
CA ASP A 91 10.02 -2.61 10.90
C ASP A 91 8.48 -2.53 10.86
N TYR A 92 7.90 -2.00 9.76
CA TYR A 92 6.45 -1.88 9.57
C TYR A 92 6.04 -2.16 8.12
N ALA A 93 4.84 -2.69 7.93
CA ALA A 93 4.26 -2.92 6.61
C ALA A 93 2.83 -2.39 6.58
N PHE A 94 2.57 -1.37 5.77
CA PHE A 94 1.24 -0.83 5.54
C PHE A 94 0.72 -1.37 4.21
N LEU A 95 -0.26 -2.27 4.27
CA LEU A 95 -0.68 -3.08 3.13
C LEU A 95 -2.16 -2.87 2.79
N ASP A 96 -2.46 -2.95 1.50
CA ASP A 96 -3.81 -2.91 0.93
C ASP A 96 -4.75 -3.88 1.66
N ALA A 97 -5.89 -3.36 2.06
CA ALA A 97 -7.01 -4.09 2.61
C ALA A 97 -8.33 -3.49 2.10
N THR A 98 -8.38 -3.12 0.83
CA THR A 98 -9.54 -2.47 0.20
C THR A 98 -10.81 -3.28 0.46
N PHE A 99 -10.74 -4.60 0.31
CA PHE A 99 -11.84 -5.51 0.60
C PHE A 99 -11.44 -6.61 1.57
N TYR A 100 -12.32 -6.96 2.49
CA TYR A 100 -12.08 -8.05 3.45
C TYR A 100 -12.14 -9.43 2.79
N LYS A 101 -13.13 -9.63 1.92
CA LYS A 101 -13.43 -10.90 1.26
C LYS A 101 -14.24 -10.72 -0.03
N ASN A 102 -14.39 -11.81 -0.79
CA ASN A 102 -15.29 -11.82 -1.94
C ASN A 102 -16.77 -11.59 -1.53
N GLY A 103 -17.54 -10.95 -2.41
CA GLY A 103 -18.96 -10.67 -2.21
C GLY A 103 -19.25 -9.41 -1.37
N GLU A 104 -18.24 -8.58 -1.10
CA GLU A 104 -18.42 -7.30 -0.39
C GLU A 104 -19.19 -6.26 -1.23
N LEU A 105 -19.07 -6.36 -2.57
CA LEU A 105 -19.80 -5.53 -3.52
C LEU A 105 -20.87 -6.33 -4.27
N LYS A 106 -21.93 -5.64 -4.72
CA LYS A 106 -22.98 -6.22 -5.58
C LYS A 106 -22.58 -6.27 -7.05
N ARG A 107 -21.34 -6.67 -7.33
CA ARG A 107 -20.78 -6.84 -8.69
C ARG A 107 -19.67 -7.89 -8.66
N ASP A 108 -19.21 -8.29 -9.83
CA ASP A 108 -18.04 -9.15 -9.93
C ASP A 108 -16.80 -8.40 -9.41
N MET A 109 -16.21 -8.90 -8.33
CA MET A 109 -15.03 -8.31 -7.71
C MET A 109 -13.75 -8.63 -8.47
N SER A 110 -13.76 -9.59 -9.40
CA SER A 110 -12.61 -9.84 -10.28
C SER A 110 -12.31 -8.67 -11.23
N GLU A 111 -13.30 -7.81 -11.49
CA GLU A 111 -13.15 -6.58 -12.28
C GLU A 111 -12.44 -5.45 -11.52
N ILE A 112 -12.37 -5.56 -10.18
CA ILE A 112 -11.71 -4.60 -9.28
C ILE A 112 -10.76 -5.39 -8.38
N PRO A 113 -9.69 -5.95 -8.96
CA PRO A 113 -8.78 -6.84 -8.24
C PRO A 113 -8.10 -6.08 -7.11
N HIS A 114 -8.27 -6.58 -5.88
CA HIS A 114 -7.41 -6.32 -4.72
C HIS A 114 -7.20 -7.65 -4.00
N PRO A 115 -6.06 -7.85 -3.30
CA PRO A 115 -5.96 -8.98 -2.38
C PRO A 115 -7.01 -8.81 -1.28
N PHE A 116 -7.77 -9.87 -1.02
CA PHE A 116 -8.67 -9.85 0.12
C PHE A 116 -7.86 -9.91 1.42
N VAL A 117 -8.39 -9.33 2.49
CA VAL A 117 -7.77 -9.45 3.81
C VAL A 117 -7.69 -10.92 4.22
N GLU A 118 -8.72 -11.73 3.95
CA GLU A 118 -8.70 -13.18 4.24
C GLU A 118 -7.57 -13.91 3.50
N GLU A 119 -7.36 -13.59 2.22
CA GLU A 119 -6.27 -14.14 1.39
C GLU A 119 -4.91 -13.71 1.92
N SER A 120 -4.78 -12.43 2.29
CA SER A 120 -3.55 -11.85 2.84
C SER A 120 -3.18 -12.49 4.18
N MET A 121 -4.14 -12.65 5.09
CA MET A 121 -3.91 -13.31 6.38
C MET A 121 -3.48 -14.77 6.22
N GLU A 122 -4.04 -15.49 5.22
CA GLU A 122 -3.64 -16.86 4.91
C GLU A 122 -2.22 -16.92 4.34
N LEU A 123 -1.88 -16.04 3.39
CA LEU A 123 -0.52 -15.92 2.84
C LEU A 123 0.53 -15.65 3.92
N PHE A 124 0.19 -14.80 4.89
CA PHE A 124 1.07 -14.40 5.99
C PHE A 124 1.01 -15.33 7.20
N SER A 125 0.21 -16.40 7.15
CA SER A 125 0.04 -17.33 8.28
C SER A 125 1.34 -17.99 8.74
N SER A 126 2.28 -18.20 7.80
CA SER A 126 3.60 -18.80 8.05
C SER A 126 4.65 -17.84 8.62
N LEU A 127 4.36 -16.52 8.66
CA LEU A 127 5.25 -15.53 9.26
C LEU A 127 5.32 -15.72 10.77
N SER A 128 6.45 -15.30 11.35
CA SER A 128 6.59 -15.23 12.81
C SER A 128 5.59 -14.24 13.41
N ASP A 129 5.22 -14.43 14.67
CA ASP A 129 4.34 -13.46 15.36
C ASP A 129 4.92 -12.05 15.36
N ALA A 130 6.25 -11.94 15.46
CA ALA A 130 6.96 -10.67 15.38
C ALA A 130 6.81 -10.00 14.01
N ASP A 131 6.81 -10.77 12.91
CA ASP A 131 6.60 -10.24 11.57
C ASP A 131 5.13 -9.90 11.29
N LYS A 132 4.19 -10.73 11.76
CA LYS A 132 2.74 -10.44 11.65
C LYS A 132 2.37 -9.14 12.34
N GLN A 133 2.94 -8.86 13.51
CA GLN A 133 2.74 -7.62 14.26
C GLN A 133 3.24 -6.37 13.52
N LYS A 134 4.11 -6.50 12.51
CA LYS A 134 4.54 -5.36 11.68
C LYS A 134 3.47 -4.93 10.69
N ILE A 135 2.51 -5.80 10.38
CA ILE A 135 1.54 -5.60 9.32
C ILE A 135 0.37 -4.77 9.85
N HIS A 136 0.12 -3.64 9.20
CA HIS A 136 -0.99 -2.73 9.41
C HIS A 136 -1.79 -2.65 8.11
N PHE A 137 -3.01 -3.17 8.13
CA PHE A 137 -3.91 -3.04 6.99
C PHE A 137 -4.41 -1.59 6.84
N ILE A 138 -4.46 -1.10 5.61
CA ILE A 138 -4.84 0.28 5.22
C ILE A 138 -5.79 0.28 4.01
N HIS A 139 -6.22 1.47 3.57
CA HIS A 139 -6.95 1.68 2.33
C HIS A 139 -8.32 0.96 2.26
N PHE A 140 -9.03 0.88 3.38
CA PHE A 140 -10.32 0.21 3.44
C PHE A 140 -11.36 0.88 2.53
N ASN A 141 -12.04 0.09 1.70
CA ASN A 141 -13.27 0.55 1.08
C ASN A 141 -14.35 0.75 2.15
N HIS A 142 -15.30 1.65 1.90
CA HIS A 142 -16.41 1.95 2.82
C HIS A 142 -17.30 0.75 3.15
N THR A 143 -17.28 -0.32 2.35
CA THR A 143 -18.02 -1.56 2.62
C THR A 143 -17.27 -2.54 3.54
N ASN A 144 -16.02 -2.25 3.87
CA ASN A 144 -15.16 -3.20 4.55
C ASN A 144 -15.59 -3.35 6.03
N PRO A 145 -15.91 -4.58 6.49
CA PRO A 145 -16.33 -4.81 7.88
C PRO A 145 -15.26 -4.45 8.93
N LEU A 146 -14.00 -4.26 8.53
CA LEU A 146 -12.93 -3.75 9.40
C LEU A 146 -13.14 -2.30 9.83
N LEU A 147 -14.02 -1.54 9.17
CA LEU A 147 -14.42 -0.20 9.61
C LEU A 147 -15.41 -0.23 10.78
N ILE A 148 -16.07 -1.36 11.02
CA ILE A 148 -17.04 -1.52 12.09
C ILE A 148 -16.30 -1.93 13.36
N GLU A 149 -16.32 -1.06 14.37
CA GLU A 149 -15.68 -1.31 15.66
C GLU A 149 -16.27 -2.57 16.32
N GLU A 150 -15.39 -3.43 16.86
CA GLU A 150 -15.74 -4.71 17.51
C GLU A 150 -16.39 -5.76 16.60
N SER A 151 -16.32 -5.59 15.27
CA SER A 151 -16.81 -6.59 14.32
C SER A 151 -16.04 -7.90 14.43
N SER A 152 -16.67 -9.00 14.01
CA SER A 152 -16.00 -10.30 13.95
C SER A 152 -14.76 -10.27 13.06
N ALA A 153 -14.79 -9.45 11.99
CA ALA A 153 -13.66 -9.26 11.10
C ALA A 153 -12.48 -8.57 11.81
N GLN A 154 -12.71 -7.51 12.59
CA GLN A 154 -11.65 -6.89 13.38
C GLN A 154 -11.05 -7.87 14.39
N LYS A 155 -11.90 -8.61 15.10
CA LYS A 155 -11.47 -9.61 16.08
C LYS A 155 -10.60 -10.68 15.44
N GLU A 156 -11.01 -11.22 14.29
CA GLU A 156 -10.23 -12.20 13.55
C GLU A 156 -8.83 -11.67 13.16
N VAL A 157 -8.75 -10.44 12.65
CA VAL A 157 -7.47 -9.81 12.27
C VAL A 157 -6.53 -9.72 13.49
N PHE A 158 -7.04 -9.24 14.63
CA PHE A 158 -6.24 -9.11 15.84
C PHE A 158 -5.87 -10.47 16.45
N GLU A 159 -6.78 -11.44 16.46
CA GLU A 159 -6.53 -12.81 16.94
C GLU A 159 -5.45 -13.51 16.11
N LYS A 160 -5.37 -13.24 14.81
CA LYS A 160 -4.30 -13.75 13.93
C LYS A 160 -2.99 -12.97 14.04
N GLY A 161 -2.92 -11.94 14.88
CA GLY A 161 -1.69 -11.22 15.21
C GLY A 161 -1.36 -10.04 14.28
N PHE A 162 -2.30 -9.59 13.47
CA PHE A 162 -2.15 -8.44 12.56
C PHE A 162 -2.74 -7.17 13.17
N ASN A 163 -2.46 -6.02 12.57
CA ASN A 163 -2.98 -4.74 13.00
C ASN A 163 -3.82 -4.05 11.92
N LEU A 164 -4.66 -3.12 12.36
CA LEU A 164 -5.42 -2.20 11.51
C LEU A 164 -4.89 -0.79 11.73
N ALA A 165 -4.66 -0.04 10.64
CA ALA A 165 -4.36 1.38 10.79
C ALA A 165 -5.63 2.18 11.08
N LYS A 166 -5.49 3.26 11.85
CA LYS A 166 -6.59 4.19 12.14
C LYS A 166 -6.25 5.60 11.70
N GLU A 167 -7.28 6.38 11.36
CA GLU A 167 -7.11 7.80 11.09
C GLU A 167 -6.46 8.50 12.30
N GLY A 168 -5.48 9.37 12.04
CA GLY A 168 -4.73 10.06 13.08
C GLY A 168 -3.71 9.20 13.84
N GLN A 169 -3.53 7.93 13.47
CA GLN A 169 -2.51 7.08 14.07
C GLN A 169 -1.11 7.67 13.84
N VAL A 170 -0.33 7.74 14.91
CA VAL A 170 1.07 8.17 14.89
C VAL A 170 1.97 6.99 15.20
N ILE A 171 2.82 6.61 14.24
CA ILE A 171 3.91 5.67 14.47
C ILE A 171 5.13 6.46 14.95
N ARG A 172 5.72 6.01 16.06
CA ARG A 172 6.91 6.64 16.63
C ARG A 172 8.14 5.79 16.29
N PHE A 173 9.14 6.46 15.73
CA PHE A 173 10.46 5.92 15.40
C PHE A 173 11.52 6.62 16.25
#